data_AF-A0A7S3Z2C3-F1
#
_entry.id   AF-A0A7S3Z2C3-F1
#
_cell.length_a   1.000
_cell.length_b   1.000
_cell.length_c   1.000
_cell.angle_alpha   90.00
_cell.angle_beta   90.00
_cell.angle_gamma   90.00
#
_symmetry.space_group_name_H-M   'P 1'
#
loop_
_entity.id
_entity.type
_entity.pdbx_description
1 polymer ?
#
loop_
_entity_poly.entity_id
_entity_poly.type
_entity_poly.pdbx_seq_one_letter_code
_entity_poly.pdbx_strand_id
1 'polypeptide(L)'
;PRHNSYASKSTVTLASVHSRLPFTTTSKGMFARSSSSASTTLTQTTEPEQMTIDRTMKLQEEEPKTKMFSPDKSVITHRVVHTTHGGYTNGRMGIGHIFGIDAMPTALQPKHGFSSLKNPNQVREDINLETSKHSKKLAFKIRHVLTPEEADAVWRISDQVGYTDFLADYNTPPGMRQNVVMCFIDDGAFTDAVFQRIKDDLPQEIDGRKLVGLSRRWNAGKYVKGRQFTPHIDGDMTGHRLTEDKKGIQSYDGDRVHTKLSALFYLNDYKHDGLVGGGTKMFKGDRPDGSSQHYYEQQPEKGTAIFFRHGIPGSRLGNEGSVMHAGSINLGYTPKLMIRVDVLYEAEPEDNFERRRCSWMDFDD
;
A
#
# COMPACT_ATOMS: atom_id res chain seq x y z
N PRO A 1 28.72 -49.29 -43.65
CA PRO A 1 27.63 -49.97 -44.40
C PRO A 1 26.24 -49.46 -43.96
N ARG A 2 25.72 -48.48 -44.73
CA ARG A 2 24.31 -48.11 -45.07
C ARG A 2 23.29 -47.92 -43.92
N HIS A 3 22.88 -46.68 -43.60
CA HIS A 3 21.80 -45.82 -44.20
C HIS A 3 20.48 -45.96 -43.41
N ASN A 4 19.65 -44.95 -43.08
CA ASN A 4 19.23 -43.65 -43.68
C ASN A 4 18.73 -42.71 -42.54
N SER A 5 19.05 -41.40 -42.47
CA SER A 5 18.40 -40.19 -43.08
C SER A 5 16.90 -40.03 -42.74
N TYR A 6 16.34 -38.88 -42.29
CA TYR A 6 16.46 -37.49 -42.77
C TYR A 6 16.17 -36.43 -41.66
N ALA A 7 16.69 -35.22 -41.87
CA ALA A 7 16.45 -34.00 -41.10
C ALA A 7 15.60 -32.99 -41.90
N SER A 8 14.94 -32.06 -41.22
CA SER A 8 14.75 -30.68 -41.71
C SER A 8 14.55 -29.67 -40.57
N LYS A 9 15.27 -28.55 -40.69
CA LYS A 9 15.14 -27.32 -39.90
C LYS A 9 14.32 -26.33 -40.74
N SER A 10 13.45 -25.55 -40.09
CA SER A 10 12.75 -24.44 -40.74
C SER A 10 13.03 -23.14 -39.99
N THR A 11 13.72 -22.22 -40.68
CA THR A 11 13.90 -20.81 -40.36
C THR A 11 12.74 -20.04 -41.01
N VAL A 12 12.10 -19.11 -40.31
CA VAL A 12 11.13 -18.17 -40.92
C VAL A 12 11.49 -16.74 -40.56
N THR A 13 11.66 -15.96 -41.62
CA THR A 13 11.99 -14.54 -41.71
C THR A 13 10.76 -13.68 -41.38
N LEU A 14 10.93 -12.63 -40.56
CA LEU A 14 9.94 -11.58 -40.33
C LEU A 14 9.97 -10.57 -41.48
N ALA A 15 8.86 -10.47 -42.21
CA ALA A 15 8.63 -9.43 -43.21
C ALA A 15 7.69 -8.35 -42.64
N SER A 16 8.15 -7.09 -42.71
CA SER A 16 7.38 -5.87 -42.44
C SER A 16 6.35 -5.65 -43.56
N VAL A 17 5.08 -5.41 -43.19
CA VAL A 17 4.05 -4.94 -44.11
C VAL A 17 3.48 -3.62 -43.60
N HIS A 18 3.85 -2.54 -44.29
CA HIS A 18 3.11 -1.28 -44.32
C HIS A 18 1.89 -1.46 -45.22
N SER A 19 0.69 -1.13 -44.72
CA SER A 19 -0.49 -0.94 -45.55
C SER A 19 -1.00 0.50 -45.43
N ARG A 20 -0.74 1.30 -46.47
CA ARG A 20 -1.51 2.49 -46.82
C ARG A 20 -2.61 2.05 -47.76
N LEU A 21 -3.84 2.52 -47.56
CA LEU A 21 -4.79 2.71 -48.66
C LEU A 21 -5.55 4.04 -48.50
N PRO A 22 -5.95 4.66 -49.62
CA PRO A 22 -6.40 6.05 -49.70
C PRO A 22 -7.94 6.16 -49.78
N PHE A 23 -8.51 7.33 -49.53
CA PHE A 23 -9.72 7.78 -50.23
C PHE A 23 -9.83 9.31 -50.26
N THR A 24 -10.17 9.81 -51.44
CA THR A 24 -10.23 11.21 -51.88
C THR A 24 -11.64 11.80 -51.79
N THR A 25 -11.72 13.05 -51.30
CA THR A 25 -12.57 14.22 -51.70
C THR A 25 -14.02 13.99 -52.15
N THR A 26 -15.03 14.64 -51.54
CA THR A 26 -15.59 16.00 -51.85
C THR A 26 -16.86 16.16 -50.95
N SER A 27 -17.43 17.30 -50.54
CA SER A 27 -17.23 18.74 -50.74
C SER A 27 -18.16 19.53 -49.77
N LYS A 28 -17.84 20.83 -49.57
CA LYS A 28 -18.72 22.00 -49.32
C LYS A 28 -19.39 22.24 -47.95
N GLY A 29 -19.22 23.49 -47.49
CA GLY A 29 -20.05 24.17 -46.48
C GLY A 29 -19.24 24.89 -45.40
N MET A 30 -18.42 25.91 -45.70
CA MET A 30 -18.79 27.34 -45.57
C MET A 30 -19.51 27.70 -44.25
N PHE A 31 -18.79 28.29 -43.28
CA PHE A 31 -19.13 29.60 -42.69
C PHE A 31 -17.95 30.12 -41.85
N ALA A 32 -17.28 31.14 -42.38
CA ALA A 32 -16.40 32.03 -41.63
C ALA A 32 -17.23 33.23 -41.16
N ARG A 33 -16.99 33.71 -39.93
CA ARG A 33 -17.23 35.11 -39.56
C ARG A 33 -16.10 35.60 -38.67
N SER A 34 -15.34 36.53 -39.24
CA SER A 34 -14.49 37.51 -38.57
C SER A 34 -14.99 38.92 -38.93
N SER A 35 -14.35 39.94 -38.36
CA SER A 35 -14.62 41.40 -38.38
C SER A 35 -15.68 41.84 -37.36
N SER A 36 -15.36 42.58 -36.29
CA SER A 36 -14.62 43.84 -36.07
C SER A 36 -15.44 45.10 -36.35
N SER A 37 -15.77 45.85 -35.29
CA SER A 37 -15.79 47.31 -35.30
C SER A 37 -15.71 47.84 -33.86
N ALA A 38 -14.94 48.90 -33.70
CA ALA A 38 -14.58 49.59 -32.46
C ALA A 38 -15.34 50.94 -32.35
N SER A 39 -15.41 51.46 -31.11
CA SER A 39 -15.55 52.88 -30.67
C SER A 39 -16.32 52.90 -29.33
N THR A 40 -16.01 53.66 -28.27
CA THR A 40 -15.05 54.74 -28.02
C THR A 40 -14.92 54.92 -26.50
N THR A 41 -13.67 55.07 -26.07
CA THR A 41 -13.08 55.88 -24.99
C THR A 41 -13.92 56.36 -23.80
N LEU A 42 -13.45 56.04 -22.58
CA LEU A 42 -13.43 56.97 -21.45
C LEU A 42 -12.16 56.73 -20.59
N THR A 43 -11.40 57.82 -20.53
CA THR A 43 -10.17 58.15 -19.80
C THR A 43 -9.88 57.43 -18.47
N GLN A 44 -8.70 56.81 -18.37
CA GLN A 44 -8.02 56.49 -17.11
C GLN A 44 -6.87 57.49 -16.88
N THR A 45 -6.92 58.20 -15.76
CA THR A 45 -5.76 58.87 -15.14
C THR A 45 -5.09 57.89 -14.18
N THR A 46 -3.78 57.75 -14.36
CA THR A 46 -2.84 56.93 -13.62
C THR A 46 -2.33 57.61 -12.35
N GLU A 47 -2.32 56.91 -11.22
CA GLU A 47 -1.25 56.96 -10.21
C GLU A 47 -1.01 55.53 -9.69
N PRO A 48 0.24 55.08 -9.42
CA PRO A 48 0.53 53.71 -9.06
C PRO A 48 0.51 53.54 -7.53
N GLU A 49 -0.53 52.89 -7.00
CA GLU A 49 -0.51 52.47 -5.61
C GLU A 49 0.19 51.11 -5.49
N GLN A 50 1.35 51.16 -4.84
CA GLN A 50 2.27 50.04 -4.64
C GLN A 50 1.69 49.10 -3.58
N MET A 51 0.76 48.22 -3.98
CA MET A 51 0.20 47.20 -3.11
C MET A 51 1.17 46.01 -3.01
N THR A 52 1.86 45.94 -1.87
CA THR A 52 2.66 44.79 -1.44
C THR A 52 1.75 43.55 -1.40
N ILE A 53 2.01 42.58 -2.27
CA ILE A 53 1.33 41.28 -2.24
C ILE A 53 2.01 40.45 -1.15
N ASP A 54 1.55 40.62 0.08
CA ASP A 54 1.80 39.68 1.16
C ASP A 54 0.53 38.85 1.38
N ARG A 55 0.31 37.89 0.48
CA ARG A 55 -0.75 36.88 0.61
C ARG A 55 -0.14 35.58 1.10
N THR A 56 0.35 35.60 2.34
CA THR A 56 0.41 34.39 3.14
C THR A 56 -1.02 34.05 3.55
N MET A 57 -1.80 33.45 2.63
CA MET A 57 -3.04 32.77 3.00
C MET A 57 -2.66 31.56 3.86
N LYS A 58 -2.59 31.78 5.18
CA LYS A 58 -2.73 30.71 6.15
C LYS A 58 -4.10 30.06 5.89
N LEU A 59 -4.08 28.92 5.21
CA LEU A 59 -5.13 27.92 5.37
C LEU A 59 -5.10 27.48 6.84
N GLN A 60 -5.77 28.24 7.71
CA GLN A 60 -6.30 27.68 8.93
C GLN A 60 -7.54 26.87 8.52
N GLU A 61 -7.29 25.70 7.91
CA GLU A 61 -8.24 24.61 8.09
C GLU A 61 -8.20 24.34 9.59
N GLU A 62 -9.27 24.68 10.30
CA GLU A 62 -9.50 24.13 11.63
C GLU A 62 -9.48 22.61 11.46
N GLU A 63 -8.36 21.97 11.81
CA GLU A 63 -8.34 20.52 11.91
C GLU A 63 -9.45 20.14 12.90
N PRO A 64 -10.45 19.35 12.49
CA PRO A 64 -11.47 18.91 13.42
C PRO A 64 -10.74 18.18 14.55
N LYS A 65 -10.98 18.61 15.81
CA LYS A 65 -10.46 17.97 17.01
C LYS A 65 -10.59 16.46 16.82
N THR A 66 -9.46 15.78 16.66
CA THR A 66 -9.46 14.37 16.32
C THR A 66 -10.19 13.66 17.45
N LYS A 67 -11.33 13.04 17.14
CA LYS A 67 -12.09 12.29 18.13
C LYS A 67 -11.15 11.21 18.66
N MET A 68 -10.85 11.25 19.95
CA MET A 68 -10.04 10.22 20.58
C MET A 68 -10.85 8.93 20.54
N PHE A 69 -10.45 8.00 19.67
CA PHE A 69 -11.10 6.70 19.53
C PHE A 69 -10.79 5.77 20.72
N SER A 70 -9.58 5.86 21.29
CA SER A 70 -9.17 4.93 22.37
C SER A 70 -9.54 5.44 23.78
N PRO A 71 -10.20 4.62 24.62
CA PRO A 71 -10.40 4.93 26.03
C PRO A 71 -9.12 4.72 26.88
N ASP A 72 -8.16 3.96 26.35
CA ASP A 72 -6.89 3.68 27.01
C ASP A 72 -5.95 4.89 26.91
N LYS A 73 -5.49 5.37 28.08
CA LYS A 73 -4.63 6.55 28.27
C LYS A 73 -3.25 6.19 28.80
N SER A 74 -2.88 4.91 28.75
CA SER A 74 -1.57 4.46 29.20
C SER A 74 -0.44 5.08 28.39
N VAL A 75 0.66 5.36 29.09
CA VAL A 75 1.88 5.95 28.51
C VAL A 75 2.47 4.98 27.50
N ILE A 76 2.67 5.46 26.28
CA ILE A 76 3.42 4.76 25.24
C ILE A 76 4.84 5.33 25.23
N THR A 77 5.86 4.48 25.29
CA THR A 77 7.26 4.89 25.14
C THR A 77 7.85 4.25 23.90
N HIS A 78 8.69 4.99 23.20
CA HIS A 78 9.29 4.55 21.94
C HIS A 78 10.71 5.10 21.80
N ARG A 79 11.50 4.46 20.95
CA ARG A 79 12.84 4.91 20.55
C ARG A 79 13.06 4.71 19.06
N VAL A 80 14.00 5.44 18.49
CA VAL A 80 14.50 5.13 17.15
C VAL A 80 15.32 3.84 17.22
N VAL A 81 14.99 2.86 16.38
CA VAL A 81 15.74 1.59 16.24
C VAL A 81 16.38 1.44 14.87
N HIS A 82 16.00 2.29 13.92
CA HIS A 82 16.64 2.34 12.62
C HIS A 82 16.55 3.74 12.01
N THR A 83 17.62 4.15 11.35
CA THR A 83 17.66 5.36 10.53
C THR A 83 18.10 4.95 9.14
N THR A 84 17.30 5.32 8.14
CA THR A 84 17.45 4.79 6.78
C THR A 84 17.05 5.80 5.73
N HIS A 85 17.47 5.53 4.49
CA HIS A 85 17.03 6.26 3.31
C HIS A 85 15.64 5.83 2.88
N GLY A 86 14.98 6.69 2.11
CA GLY A 86 13.62 6.46 1.64
C GLY A 86 13.11 7.64 0.82
N GLY A 87 11.83 7.58 0.48
CA GLY A 87 11.17 8.57 -0.37
C GLY A 87 10.02 9.31 0.32
N TYR A 88 9.89 10.58 0.00
CA TYR A 88 8.70 11.38 0.27
C TYR A 88 7.61 11.12 -0.77
N THR A 89 6.37 11.52 -0.47
CA THR A 89 5.23 11.39 -1.41
C THR A 89 5.43 12.14 -2.75
N ASN A 90 6.30 13.14 -2.79
CA ASN A 90 6.68 13.87 -3.99
C ASN A 90 7.87 13.25 -4.76
N GLY A 91 8.35 12.08 -4.33
CA GLY A 91 9.49 11.36 -4.92
C GLY A 91 10.87 11.89 -4.54
N ARG A 92 10.96 12.94 -3.70
CA ARG A 92 12.26 13.35 -3.15
C ARG A 92 12.80 12.28 -2.22
N MET A 93 14.12 12.08 -2.25
CA MET A 93 14.80 11.19 -1.32
C MET A 93 15.11 11.91 -0.01
N GLY A 94 15.19 11.17 1.08
CA GLY A 94 15.53 11.70 2.40
C GLY A 94 16.03 10.63 3.37
N ILE A 95 16.09 11.01 4.64
CA ILE A 95 16.42 10.12 5.76
C ILE A 95 15.27 10.19 6.76
N GLY A 96 14.88 9.04 7.31
CA GLY A 96 13.88 8.96 8.35
C GLY A 96 14.08 7.75 9.25
N HIS A 97 13.11 7.52 10.12
CA HIS A 97 13.27 6.64 11.27
C HIS A 97 12.21 5.54 11.30
N ILE A 98 12.62 4.38 11.83
CA ILE A 98 11.71 3.32 12.29
C ILE A 98 11.83 3.25 13.80
N PHE A 99 10.69 3.09 14.46
CA PHE A 99 10.59 3.16 15.91
C PHE A 99 10.40 1.78 16.54
N GLY A 100 11.07 1.53 17.66
CA GLY A 100 10.74 0.42 18.56
C GLY A 100 9.75 0.90 19.60
N ILE A 101 8.72 0.12 19.89
CA ILE A 101 7.75 0.43 20.96
C ILE A 101 8.14 -0.35 22.22
N ASP A 102 8.42 0.38 23.28
CA ASP A 102 8.92 -0.17 24.54
C ASP A 102 7.81 -0.43 25.55
N ALA A 103 6.82 0.45 25.58
CA ALA A 103 5.61 0.28 26.35
C ALA A 103 4.44 0.34 25.38
N MET A 104 3.86 -0.82 25.09
CA MET A 104 2.62 -0.91 24.32
C MET A 104 1.45 -0.31 25.14
N PRO A 105 0.38 0.16 24.49
CA PRO A 105 -0.92 0.38 25.12
C PRO A 105 -1.34 -0.76 26.06
N THR A 106 -1.94 -0.43 27.20
CA THR A 106 -2.50 -1.40 28.17
C THR A 106 -3.45 -2.37 27.49
N ALA A 107 -4.30 -1.89 26.57
CA ALA A 107 -5.23 -2.75 25.82
C ALA A 107 -4.54 -3.79 24.91
N LEU A 108 -3.24 -3.65 24.65
CA LEU A 108 -2.43 -4.56 23.84
C LEU A 108 -1.44 -5.39 24.69
N GLN A 109 -1.62 -5.41 26.01
CA GLN A 109 -0.75 -6.15 26.93
C GLN A 109 -1.46 -7.38 27.53
N PRO A 110 -0.84 -8.57 27.53
CA PRO A 110 -1.47 -9.80 28.02
C PRO A 110 -2.02 -9.73 29.44
N LYS A 111 -1.28 -9.07 30.35
CA LYS A 111 -1.72 -8.87 31.75
C LYS A 111 -3.02 -8.06 31.90
N HIS A 112 -3.49 -7.42 30.84
CA HIS A 112 -4.71 -6.60 30.81
C HIS A 112 -5.77 -7.18 29.86
N GLY A 113 -5.68 -8.47 29.53
CA GLY A 113 -6.71 -9.20 28.79
C GLY A 113 -6.48 -9.28 27.27
N PHE A 114 -5.41 -8.69 26.75
CA PHE A 114 -5.00 -8.90 25.36
C PHE A 114 -4.62 -10.37 25.16
N SER A 115 -5.40 -11.10 24.37
CA SER A 115 -5.30 -12.56 24.27
C SER A 115 -4.80 -13.01 22.91
N SER A 116 -4.07 -14.12 22.85
CA SER A 116 -3.75 -14.80 21.58
C SER A 116 -4.89 -15.69 21.07
N LEU A 117 -5.97 -15.83 21.86
CA LEU A 117 -7.12 -16.66 21.50
C LEU A 117 -7.90 -16.03 20.34
N LYS A 118 -8.20 -16.84 19.34
CA LYS A 118 -9.06 -16.49 18.21
C LYS A 118 -10.42 -16.01 18.72
N ASN A 119 -10.90 -14.89 18.19
CA ASN A 119 -12.22 -14.37 18.55
C ASN A 119 -13.29 -15.39 18.09
N PRO A 120 -14.27 -15.79 18.93
CA PRO A 120 -15.32 -16.72 18.53
C PRO A 120 -16.16 -16.24 17.33
N ASN A 121 -16.24 -14.93 17.12
CA ASN A 121 -16.92 -14.31 15.97
C ASN A 121 -15.99 -14.08 14.77
N GLN A 122 -14.73 -14.48 14.85
CA GLN A 122 -13.77 -14.33 13.75
C GLN A 122 -14.21 -15.20 12.57
N VAL A 123 -14.32 -14.58 11.40
CA VAL A 123 -14.76 -15.25 10.17
C VAL A 123 -13.81 -14.87 9.04
N ARG A 124 -13.30 -15.90 8.35
CA ARG A 124 -12.62 -15.75 7.07
C ARG A 124 -13.64 -15.78 5.93
N GLU A 125 -13.48 -14.85 4.99
CA GLU A 125 -14.23 -14.79 3.73
C GLU A 125 -13.24 -14.65 2.57
N ASP A 126 -13.23 -15.62 1.65
CA ASP A 126 -12.41 -15.55 0.45
C ASP A 126 -12.99 -14.54 -0.55
N ILE A 127 -12.11 -13.74 -1.15
CA ILE A 127 -12.47 -12.72 -2.13
C ILE A 127 -12.22 -13.30 -3.52
N ASN A 128 -13.30 -13.53 -4.27
CA ASN A 128 -13.19 -14.05 -5.63
C ASN A 128 -12.70 -12.97 -6.60
N LEU A 129 -11.40 -13.04 -6.92
CA LEU A 129 -10.72 -12.23 -7.93
C LEU A 129 -10.50 -12.97 -9.25
N GLU A 130 -11.08 -14.15 -9.43
CA GLU A 130 -10.89 -14.93 -10.65
C GLU A 130 -11.59 -14.26 -11.84
N THR A 131 -10.83 -14.11 -12.93
CA THR A 131 -11.32 -13.73 -14.26
C THR A 131 -11.33 -14.91 -15.23
N SER A 132 -10.65 -16.00 -14.87
CA SER A 132 -10.54 -17.22 -15.64
C SER A 132 -10.15 -18.39 -14.71
N LYS A 133 -10.36 -19.63 -15.19
CA LYS A 133 -9.96 -20.87 -14.49
C LYS A 133 -8.46 -20.99 -14.22
N HIS A 134 -7.64 -20.09 -14.74
CA HIS A 134 -6.19 -20.06 -14.55
C HIS A 134 -5.70 -18.92 -13.65
N SER A 135 -6.61 -18.07 -13.14
CA SER A 135 -6.24 -17.01 -12.20
C SER A 135 -5.70 -17.62 -10.91
N LYS A 136 -4.48 -17.22 -10.52
CA LYS A 136 -3.85 -17.63 -9.25
C LYS A 136 -3.96 -16.56 -8.17
N LYS A 137 -4.84 -15.58 -8.36
CA LYS A 137 -5.01 -14.45 -7.44
C LYS A 137 -5.57 -14.95 -6.12
N LEU A 138 -4.88 -14.62 -5.04
CA LEU A 138 -5.26 -14.99 -3.69
C LEU A 138 -5.55 -13.72 -2.90
N ALA A 139 -6.81 -13.56 -2.48
CA ALA A 139 -7.25 -12.53 -1.57
C ALA A 139 -8.38 -13.05 -0.69
N PHE A 140 -8.41 -12.61 0.57
CA PHE A 140 -9.44 -12.95 1.54
C PHE A 140 -9.46 -11.88 2.62
N LYS A 141 -10.51 -11.85 3.44
CA LYS A 141 -10.55 -11.02 4.64
C LYS A 141 -10.86 -11.88 5.86
N ILE A 142 -10.38 -11.43 7.00
CA ILE A 142 -10.73 -11.99 8.30
C ILE A 142 -11.35 -10.88 9.13
N ARG A 143 -12.61 -11.04 9.51
CA ARG A 143 -13.33 -10.07 10.35
C ARG A 143 -13.07 -10.32 11.82
N HIS A 144 -13.15 -9.27 12.64
CA HIS A 144 -13.03 -9.34 14.11
C HIS A 144 -11.67 -9.89 14.61
N VAL A 145 -10.58 -9.59 13.91
CA VAL A 145 -9.23 -9.98 14.33
C VAL A 145 -8.77 -9.14 15.53
N LEU A 146 -8.99 -7.83 15.45
CA LEU A 146 -8.83 -6.91 16.58
C LEU A 146 -10.20 -6.53 17.12
N THR A 147 -10.32 -6.39 18.44
CA THR A 147 -11.47 -5.69 19.01
C THR A 147 -11.42 -4.20 18.67
N PRO A 148 -12.55 -3.46 18.74
CA PRO A 148 -12.53 -2.01 18.57
C PRO A 148 -11.52 -1.32 19.48
N GLU A 149 -11.43 -1.72 20.75
CA GLU A 149 -10.50 -1.13 21.73
C GLU A 149 -9.04 -1.40 21.37
N GLU A 150 -8.73 -2.59 20.86
CA GLU A 150 -7.39 -2.94 20.38
C GLU A 150 -7.03 -2.17 19.12
N ALA A 151 -7.96 -2.03 18.17
CA ALA A 151 -7.76 -1.23 16.96
C ALA A 151 -7.48 0.24 17.29
N ASP A 152 -8.25 0.80 18.23
CA ASP A 152 -8.05 2.17 18.70
C ASP A 152 -6.72 2.33 19.45
N ALA A 153 -6.29 1.31 20.21
CA ALA A 153 -5.00 1.29 20.88
C ALA A 153 -3.83 1.21 19.88
N VAL A 154 -3.94 0.41 18.82
CA VAL A 154 -2.93 0.37 17.75
C VAL A 154 -2.80 1.73 17.05
N TRP A 155 -3.93 2.38 16.77
CA TRP A 155 -3.90 3.74 16.23
C TRP A 155 -3.19 4.72 17.18
N ARG A 156 -3.44 4.64 18.50
CA ARG A 156 -2.81 5.51 19.50
C ARG A 156 -1.27 5.45 19.47
N ILE A 157 -0.69 4.29 19.14
CA ILE A 157 0.75 4.17 18.91
C ILE A 157 1.19 5.13 17.80
N SER A 158 0.54 5.05 16.64
CA SER A 158 0.87 5.91 15.49
C SER A 158 0.58 7.39 15.71
N ASP A 159 -0.48 7.72 16.44
CA ASP A 159 -0.82 9.10 16.75
C ASP A 159 0.20 9.73 17.72
N GLN A 160 0.65 8.98 18.72
CA GLN A 160 1.59 9.48 19.72
C GLN A 160 3.05 9.52 19.23
N VAL A 161 3.48 8.55 18.42
CA VAL A 161 4.83 8.55 17.80
C VAL A 161 4.93 9.65 16.73
N GLY A 162 3.85 9.88 16.00
CA GLY A 162 3.76 10.89 14.96
C GLY A 162 3.90 10.31 13.56
N TYR A 163 3.17 10.92 12.63
CA TYR A 163 3.20 10.55 11.22
C TYR A 163 4.15 11.44 10.42
N THR A 164 4.70 10.88 9.34
CA THR A 164 5.51 11.59 8.35
C THR A 164 5.06 11.22 6.94
N ASP A 165 5.26 12.11 5.96
CA ASP A 165 5.08 11.78 4.54
C ASP A 165 6.32 11.09 3.94
N PHE A 166 7.33 10.80 4.77
CA PHE A 166 8.51 10.01 4.43
C PHE A 166 8.29 8.51 4.67
N LEU A 167 8.62 7.67 3.69
CA LEU A 167 8.53 6.22 3.81
C LEU A 167 9.94 5.60 3.92
N ALA A 168 10.30 5.12 5.11
CA ALA A 168 11.59 4.51 5.40
C ALA A 168 11.81 3.20 4.61
N ASP A 169 13.00 2.99 4.03
CA ASP A 169 13.43 1.84 3.20
C ASP A 169 12.80 1.72 1.82
N TYR A 170 11.81 2.55 1.46
CA TYR A 170 11.14 2.46 0.17
C TYR A 170 11.14 3.79 -0.55
N ASN A 171 11.09 3.69 -1.88
CA ASN A 171 10.76 4.82 -2.73
C ASN A 171 9.53 4.45 -3.57
N THR A 172 8.58 5.38 -3.66
CA THR A 172 7.40 5.23 -4.51
C THR A 172 7.40 6.35 -5.53
N PRO A 173 6.95 6.12 -6.78
CA PRO A 173 6.76 7.18 -7.75
C PRO A 173 5.99 8.38 -7.18
N PRO A 174 6.33 9.63 -7.59
CA PRO A 174 5.64 10.82 -7.13
C PRO A 174 4.11 10.70 -7.26
N GLY A 175 3.38 11.03 -6.19
CA GLY A 175 1.93 11.05 -6.17
C GLY A 175 1.23 9.69 -6.12
N MET A 176 1.96 8.58 -6.22
CA MET A 176 1.42 7.22 -6.08
C MET A 176 0.82 7.02 -4.68
N ARG A 177 1.63 7.33 -3.67
CA ARG A 177 1.26 7.26 -2.26
C ARG A 177 0.97 8.67 -1.74
N GLN A 178 -0.20 8.89 -1.15
CA GLN A 178 -0.61 10.22 -0.68
C GLN A 178 -0.96 10.27 0.81
N ASN A 179 -0.79 9.18 1.55
CA ASN A 179 -0.96 9.17 3.00
C ASN A 179 0.26 9.76 3.73
N VAL A 180 0.12 9.93 5.04
CA VAL A 180 1.25 9.97 5.96
C VAL A 180 1.38 8.60 6.65
N VAL A 181 2.59 8.24 7.06
CA VAL A 181 2.94 6.92 7.62
C VAL A 181 3.66 7.03 8.95
N MET A 182 3.57 5.97 9.73
CA MET A 182 4.42 5.71 10.89
C MET A 182 4.82 4.24 10.84
N CYS A 183 6.12 3.95 10.95
CA CYS A 183 6.65 2.59 10.93
C CYS A 183 7.18 2.23 12.32
N PHE A 184 6.68 1.14 12.89
CA PHE A 184 7.22 0.62 14.15
C PHE A 184 7.53 -0.88 14.09
N ILE A 185 8.38 -1.32 15.02
CA ILE A 185 8.67 -2.71 15.31
C ILE A 185 8.34 -3.00 16.77
N ASP A 186 7.61 -4.09 17.02
CA ASP A 186 7.35 -4.57 18.38
C ASP A 186 8.40 -5.60 18.84
N ASP A 187 8.38 -5.93 20.12
CA ASP A 187 9.26 -6.94 20.72
C ASP A 187 8.77 -8.38 20.52
N GLY A 188 7.63 -8.55 19.85
CA GLY A 188 7.05 -9.81 19.42
C GLY A 188 5.75 -10.18 20.14
N ALA A 189 5.52 -9.69 21.36
CA ALA A 189 4.36 -10.12 22.15
C ALA A 189 3.02 -9.77 21.49
N PHE A 190 2.91 -8.56 20.94
CA PHE A 190 1.71 -8.12 20.22
C PHE A 190 1.55 -8.88 18.91
N THR A 191 2.60 -8.91 18.10
CA THR A 191 2.57 -9.55 16.78
C THR A 191 2.34 -11.05 16.86
N ASP A 192 2.92 -11.75 17.83
CA ASP A 192 2.72 -13.19 18.04
C ASP A 192 1.29 -13.50 18.44
N ALA A 193 0.71 -12.72 19.34
CA ALA A 193 -0.68 -12.91 19.73
C ALA A 193 -1.62 -12.69 18.53
N VAL A 194 -1.42 -11.63 17.73
CA VAL A 194 -2.20 -11.41 16.50
C VAL A 194 -2.02 -12.56 15.52
N PHE A 195 -0.78 -13.04 15.32
CA PHE A 195 -0.52 -14.19 14.47
C PHE A 195 -1.26 -15.44 14.94
N GLN A 196 -1.21 -15.78 16.24
CA GLN A 196 -1.93 -16.94 16.78
C GLN A 196 -3.45 -16.86 16.54
N ARG A 197 -4.05 -15.66 16.61
CA ARG A 197 -5.49 -15.49 16.32
C ARG A 197 -5.85 -15.86 14.89
N ILE A 198 -4.99 -15.51 13.93
CA ILE A 198 -5.27 -15.66 12.49
C ILE A 198 -4.63 -16.90 11.88
N LYS A 199 -3.73 -17.59 12.60
CA LYS A 199 -2.88 -18.67 12.07
C LYS A 199 -3.68 -19.71 11.29
N ASP A 200 -4.78 -20.20 11.85
CA ASP A 200 -5.60 -21.25 11.23
C ASP A 200 -6.45 -20.73 10.06
N ASP A 201 -6.64 -19.42 9.96
CA ASP A 201 -7.31 -18.78 8.82
C ASP A 201 -6.33 -18.43 7.70
N LEU A 202 -5.02 -18.49 7.91
CA LEU A 202 -4.02 -18.26 6.87
C LEU A 202 -3.79 -19.52 6.02
N PRO A 203 -3.41 -19.38 4.74
CA PRO A 203 -2.91 -20.51 3.97
C PRO A 203 -1.67 -21.09 4.65
N GLN A 204 -1.73 -22.37 5.02
CA GLN A 204 -0.60 -23.05 5.68
C GLN A 204 0.58 -23.26 4.72
N GLU A 205 0.32 -23.20 3.42
CA GLU A 205 1.32 -23.29 2.37
C GLU A 205 0.97 -22.35 1.20
N ILE A 206 1.97 -21.72 0.62
CA ILE A 206 1.88 -20.98 -0.64
C ILE A 206 3.11 -21.34 -1.49
N ASP A 207 2.89 -21.80 -2.72
CA ASP A 207 3.97 -22.21 -3.64
C ASP A 207 4.95 -23.23 -3.05
N GLY A 208 4.47 -24.22 -2.28
CA GLY A 208 5.35 -25.20 -1.62
C GLY A 208 6.00 -24.71 -0.32
N ARG A 209 5.79 -23.45 0.07
CA ARG A 209 6.44 -22.81 1.23
C ARG A 209 5.51 -22.78 2.42
N LYS A 210 5.97 -23.20 3.59
CA LYS A 210 5.14 -23.26 4.79
C LYS A 210 4.99 -21.90 5.46
N LEU A 211 3.84 -21.69 6.09
CA LEU A 211 3.56 -20.52 6.91
C LEU A 211 4.50 -20.47 8.13
N VAL A 212 5.14 -19.32 8.34
CA VAL A 212 6.09 -19.07 9.43
C VAL A 212 5.50 -18.16 10.50
N GLY A 213 4.90 -17.03 10.09
CA GLY A 213 4.52 -15.99 11.04
C GLY A 213 4.12 -14.66 10.41
N LEU A 214 4.25 -13.59 11.18
CA LEU A 214 4.15 -12.21 10.70
C LEU A 214 5.50 -11.51 10.84
N SER A 215 5.79 -10.58 9.94
CA SER A 215 6.85 -9.59 10.13
C SER A 215 6.56 -8.79 11.41
N ARG A 216 7.60 -8.36 12.13
CA ARG A 216 7.43 -7.48 13.29
C ARG A 216 7.31 -6.00 12.90
N ARG A 217 7.57 -5.66 11.64
CA ARG A 217 7.43 -4.29 11.13
C ARG A 217 5.98 -4.01 10.73
N TRP A 218 5.37 -3.10 11.47
CA TRP A 218 4.04 -2.56 11.21
C TRP A 218 4.14 -1.18 10.59
N ASN A 219 3.39 -0.95 9.52
CA ASN A 219 3.36 0.32 8.79
C ASN A 219 1.95 0.92 8.88
N ALA A 220 1.77 1.87 9.80
CA ALA A 220 0.51 2.59 9.96
C ALA A 220 0.39 3.66 8.88
N GLY A 221 -0.80 3.81 8.31
CA GLY A 221 -1.11 4.80 7.29
C GLY A 221 -2.36 5.61 7.67
N LYS A 222 -2.25 6.94 7.54
CA LYS A 222 -3.34 7.90 7.75
C LYS A 222 -3.63 8.66 6.45
N TYR A 223 -4.86 8.54 5.95
CA TYR A 223 -5.31 9.21 4.73
C TYR A 223 -6.32 10.29 5.10
N VAL A 224 -5.91 11.55 5.04
CA VAL A 224 -6.81 12.69 5.20
C VAL A 224 -7.67 12.89 3.96
N LYS A 225 -8.64 13.82 4.02
CA LYS A 225 -9.54 14.13 2.92
C LYS A 225 -8.79 14.35 1.60
N GLY A 226 -9.28 13.75 0.52
CA GLY A 226 -8.72 13.83 -0.82
C GLY A 226 -7.49 12.95 -1.06
N ARG A 227 -6.96 12.25 -0.05
CA ARG A 227 -5.79 11.38 -0.20
C ARG A 227 -6.18 9.95 -0.58
N GLN A 228 -5.33 9.32 -1.38
CA GLN A 228 -5.49 7.94 -1.85
C GLN A 228 -4.15 7.20 -1.94
N PHE A 229 -4.20 5.95 -2.38
CA PHE A 229 -3.03 5.22 -2.89
C PHE A 229 -3.40 4.67 -4.26
N THR A 230 -2.74 5.15 -5.32
CA THR A 230 -3.04 4.74 -6.70
C THR A 230 -2.78 3.24 -6.91
N PRO A 231 -3.33 2.62 -7.96
CA PRO A 231 -3.10 1.21 -8.25
C PRO A 231 -1.62 0.81 -8.25
N HIS A 232 -1.29 -0.25 -7.52
CA HIS A 232 0.08 -0.78 -7.38
C HIS A 232 0.06 -2.26 -6.99
N ILE A 233 1.24 -2.88 -7.02
CA ILE A 233 1.52 -4.20 -6.44
C ILE A 233 2.56 -3.98 -5.34
N ASP A 234 2.32 -4.56 -4.17
CA ASP A 234 3.27 -4.53 -3.07
C ASP A 234 4.54 -5.32 -3.42
N GLY A 235 5.71 -4.75 -3.09
CA GLY A 235 6.99 -5.40 -3.31
C GLY A 235 7.26 -6.54 -2.33
N ASP A 236 8.13 -7.46 -2.74
CA ASP A 236 8.56 -8.57 -1.89
C ASP A 236 9.66 -8.15 -0.92
N MET A 237 9.60 -8.68 0.31
CA MET A 237 10.61 -8.46 1.33
C MET A 237 10.87 -9.71 2.16
N THR A 238 11.90 -9.67 2.98
CA THR A 238 12.24 -10.69 3.98
C THR A 238 11.52 -10.48 5.30
N GLY A 239 10.91 -9.30 5.53
CA GLY A 239 10.37 -8.92 6.85
C GLY A 239 11.47 -8.50 7.83
N HIS A 240 11.07 -7.99 9.00
CA HIS A 240 12.01 -7.45 9.99
C HIS A 240 11.61 -7.82 11.41
N ARG A 241 12.61 -7.82 12.31
CA ARG A 241 12.49 -7.94 13.77
C ARG A 241 13.46 -6.99 14.46
N LEU A 242 13.34 -6.83 15.78
CA LEU A 242 14.39 -6.21 16.58
C LEU A 242 15.61 -7.13 16.68
N THR A 243 16.79 -6.54 16.81
CA THR A 243 18.00 -7.25 17.25
C THR A 243 17.81 -7.81 18.67
N GLU A 244 18.62 -8.79 19.06
CA GLU A 244 18.54 -9.40 20.41
C GLU A 244 18.72 -8.38 21.54
N ASP A 245 19.62 -7.40 21.34
CA ASP A 245 19.83 -6.29 22.28
C ASP A 245 18.73 -5.20 22.21
N LYS A 246 17.75 -5.36 21.31
CA LYS A 246 16.63 -4.46 21.02
C LYS A 246 17.03 -3.04 20.57
N LYS A 247 18.29 -2.80 20.21
CA LYS A 247 18.78 -1.47 19.82
C LYS A 247 18.69 -1.21 18.32
N GLY A 248 18.56 -2.26 17.52
CA GLY A 248 18.51 -2.18 16.07
C GLY A 248 17.37 -2.99 15.49
N ILE A 249 17.32 -2.99 14.15
CA ILE A 249 16.45 -3.89 13.38
C ILE A 249 17.32 -4.89 12.64
N GLN A 250 16.84 -6.12 12.54
CA GLN A 250 17.42 -7.18 11.74
C GLN A 250 16.37 -7.69 10.77
N SER A 251 16.78 -7.87 9.51
CA SER A 251 15.96 -8.54 8.51
C SER A 251 15.92 -10.05 8.78
N TYR A 252 14.82 -10.73 8.42
CA TYR A 252 14.86 -12.21 8.35
C TYR A 252 15.68 -12.73 7.14
N ASP A 253 16.36 -11.85 6.40
CA ASP A 253 17.32 -12.25 5.40
C ASP A 253 18.41 -13.14 6.01
N GLY A 254 18.60 -14.34 5.44
CA GLY A 254 19.44 -15.41 6.02
C GLY A 254 18.69 -16.46 6.85
N ASP A 255 17.48 -16.16 7.34
CA ASP A 255 16.66 -17.13 8.11
C ASP A 255 15.81 -18.03 7.19
N ARG A 256 15.98 -17.89 5.87
CA ARG A 256 15.17 -18.57 4.84
C ARG A 256 13.68 -18.28 5.03
N VAL A 257 13.33 -16.99 5.15
CA VAL A 257 11.95 -16.53 5.31
C VAL A 257 11.69 -15.33 4.39
N HIS A 258 10.52 -15.31 3.74
CA HIS A 258 10.08 -14.24 2.84
C HIS A 258 8.60 -13.88 3.06
N THR A 259 8.23 -12.66 2.72
CA THR A 259 6.84 -12.21 2.71
C THR A 259 6.13 -12.72 1.45
N LYS A 260 4.86 -13.12 1.59
CA LYS A 260 4.02 -13.53 0.44
C LYS A 260 2.63 -12.92 0.44
N LEU A 261 2.11 -12.53 1.60
CA LEU A 261 0.82 -11.85 1.72
C LEU A 261 1.02 -10.52 2.43
N SER A 262 0.34 -9.49 1.93
CA SER A 262 0.12 -8.24 2.67
C SER A 262 -1.12 -8.40 3.52
N ALA A 263 -1.07 -7.97 4.78
CA ALA A 263 -2.21 -7.90 5.68
C ALA A 263 -2.50 -6.44 6.04
N LEU A 264 -3.67 -5.93 5.63
CA LEU A 264 -4.13 -4.57 5.91
C LEU A 264 -5.24 -4.60 6.94
N PHE A 265 -4.96 -4.12 8.15
CA PHE A 265 -5.94 -3.99 9.22
C PHE A 265 -6.57 -2.61 9.17
N TYR A 266 -7.90 -2.56 9.21
CA TYR A 266 -8.63 -1.30 9.38
C TYR A 266 -8.72 -0.94 10.86
N LEU A 267 -8.32 0.28 11.17
CA LEU A 267 -8.34 0.80 12.54
C LEU A 267 -9.56 1.69 12.82
N ASN A 268 -10.32 2.04 11.79
CA ASN A 268 -11.59 2.75 11.88
C ASN A 268 -12.53 2.37 10.73
N ASP A 269 -13.80 2.77 10.83
CA ASP A 269 -14.82 2.37 9.86
C ASP A 269 -15.84 3.44 9.46
N TYR A 270 -16.57 3.11 8.40
CA TYR A 270 -17.64 3.93 7.85
C TYR A 270 -18.85 4.05 8.80
N LYS A 271 -19.25 2.97 9.48
CA LYS A 271 -20.52 2.88 10.20
C LYS A 271 -20.53 3.64 11.52
N HIS A 272 -19.40 3.69 12.22
CA HIS A 272 -19.30 4.17 13.59
C HIS A 272 -18.38 5.39 13.75
N ASP A 273 -17.35 5.52 12.90
CA ASP A 273 -16.38 6.62 13.00
C ASP A 273 -16.63 7.76 11.99
N GLY A 274 -17.61 7.60 11.10
CA GLY A 274 -17.98 8.61 10.10
C GLY A 274 -16.97 8.76 8.97
N LEU A 275 -16.14 7.73 8.72
CA LEU A 275 -15.28 7.66 7.55
C LEU A 275 -16.16 7.61 6.29
N VAL A 276 -15.77 8.30 5.21
CA VAL A 276 -16.50 8.27 3.93
C VAL A 276 -15.51 8.02 2.79
N GLY A 277 -15.73 6.96 2.02
CA GLY A 277 -14.76 6.49 1.02
C GLY A 277 -13.61 5.73 1.67
N GLY A 278 -12.42 5.76 1.06
CA GLY A 278 -11.24 5.09 1.63
C GLY A 278 -11.24 3.57 1.55
N GLY A 279 -12.11 2.95 0.75
CA GLY A 279 -12.08 1.50 0.52
C GLY A 279 -10.74 0.98 -0.02
N THR A 280 -10.53 -0.33 0.09
CA THR A 280 -9.40 -1.01 -0.55
C THR A 280 -9.92 -1.78 -1.75
N LYS A 281 -9.49 -1.36 -2.95
CA LYS A 281 -9.83 -1.99 -4.23
C LYS A 281 -8.80 -3.07 -4.55
N MET A 282 -9.27 -4.27 -4.87
CA MET A 282 -8.46 -5.37 -5.37
C MET A 282 -8.93 -5.69 -6.79
N PHE A 283 -8.03 -5.51 -7.75
CA PHE A 283 -8.35 -5.63 -9.16
C PHE A 283 -8.28 -7.09 -9.61
N LYS A 284 -9.25 -7.49 -10.43
CA LYS A 284 -9.27 -8.84 -11.01
C LYS A 284 -8.23 -9.02 -12.13
N GLY A 285 -7.78 -7.93 -12.76
CA GLY A 285 -6.71 -7.91 -13.77
C GLY A 285 -5.43 -7.22 -13.28
N ASP A 286 -4.35 -7.32 -14.07
CA ASP A 286 -3.03 -6.77 -13.74
C ASP A 286 -2.76 -5.38 -14.33
N ARG A 287 -3.72 -4.86 -15.09
CA ARG A 287 -3.67 -3.50 -15.65
C ARG A 287 -4.88 -2.71 -15.21
N PRO A 288 -4.70 -1.49 -14.69
CA PRO A 288 -5.77 -0.53 -14.58
C PRO A 288 -5.93 0.13 -15.96
N ASP A 289 -6.20 -0.64 -17.01
CA ASP A 289 -6.68 0.00 -18.23
C ASP A 289 -8.10 0.54 -17.94
N GLY A 290 -8.56 1.51 -18.72
CA GLY A 290 -9.88 2.12 -18.52
C GLY A 290 -11.07 1.15 -18.57
N SER A 291 -10.84 -0.15 -18.83
CA SER A 291 -11.83 -1.23 -18.80
C SER A 291 -11.89 -1.98 -17.46
N SER A 292 -10.99 -1.69 -16.51
CA SER A 292 -10.90 -2.33 -15.18
C SER A 292 -12.03 -1.96 -14.20
N GLN A 293 -13.28 -1.96 -14.66
CA GLN A 293 -14.46 -1.86 -13.80
C GLN A 293 -14.68 -3.09 -12.90
N HIS A 294 -13.84 -4.12 -13.04
CA HIS A 294 -13.95 -5.35 -12.27
C HIS A 294 -12.92 -5.38 -11.14
N TYR A 295 -13.29 -4.78 -10.02
CA TYR A 295 -12.59 -4.89 -8.74
C TYR A 295 -13.55 -5.35 -7.65
N TYR A 296 -13.01 -5.98 -6.62
CA TYR A 296 -13.67 -6.08 -5.32
C TYR A 296 -13.23 -4.88 -4.48
N GLU A 297 -14.16 -4.18 -3.85
CA GLU A 297 -13.83 -3.11 -2.91
C GLU A 297 -14.35 -3.45 -1.53
N GLN A 298 -13.42 -3.57 -0.58
CA GLN A 298 -13.76 -3.65 0.84
C GLN A 298 -13.82 -2.24 1.40
N GLN A 299 -14.98 -1.86 1.94
CA GLN A 299 -15.08 -0.64 2.74
C GLN A 299 -14.38 -0.84 4.09
N PRO A 300 -13.78 0.21 4.68
CA PRO A 300 -13.13 0.08 5.98
C PRO A 300 -14.10 -0.42 7.06
N GLU A 301 -13.67 -1.46 7.77
CA GLU A 301 -14.44 -2.15 8.80
C GLU A 301 -13.50 -2.43 9.99
N LYS A 302 -13.71 -1.74 11.11
CA LYS A 302 -12.74 -1.68 12.22
C LYS A 302 -12.50 -3.09 12.76
N GLY A 303 -11.22 -3.43 12.92
CA GLY A 303 -10.78 -4.73 13.41
C GLY A 303 -10.80 -5.86 12.37
N THR A 304 -11.27 -5.61 11.15
CA THR A 304 -11.13 -6.51 10.00
C THR A 304 -9.74 -6.34 9.36
N ALA A 305 -9.15 -7.44 8.93
CA ALA A 305 -7.92 -7.46 8.14
C ALA A 305 -8.18 -8.05 6.75
N ILE A 306 -7.66 -7.39 5.71
CA ILE A 306 -7.64 -7.91 4.34
C ILE A 306 -6.26 -8.49 4.06
N PHE A 307 -6.25 -9.66 3.47
CA PHE A 307 -5.06 -10.36 3.03
C PHE A 307 -5.07 -10.50 1.52
N PHE A 308 -3.94 -10.24 0.89
CA PHE A 308 -3.77 -10.52 -0.54
C PHE A 308 -2.34 -10.85 -0.85
N ARG A 309 -2.15 -11.70 -1.85
CA ARG A 309 -0.83 -12.09 -2.34
C ARG A 309 -0.13 -10.90 -2.97
N HIS A 310 1.13 -10.71 -2.61
CA HIS A 310 1.98 -9.67 -3.18
C HIS A 310 3.22 -10.25 -3.86
N GLY A 311 3.99 -9.34 -4.44
CA GLY A 311 5.24 -9.62 -5.13
C GLY A 311 5.18 -9.16 -6.57
N ILE A 312 6.20 -8.44 -7.01
CA ILE A 312 6.18 -7.83 -8.35
C ILE A 312 6.35 -8.96 -9.38
N PRO A 313 5.42 -9.19 -10.31
CA PRO A 313 5.57 -10.25 -11.31
C PRO A 313 6.89 -10.12 -12.07
N GLY A 314 7.61 -11.23 -12.22
CA GLY A 314 8.95 -11.25 -12.84
C GLY A 314 10.08 -10.81 -11.90
N SER A 315 9.78 -10.28 -10.72
CA SER A 315 10.75 -10.21 -9.63
C SER A 315 10.96 -11.60 -9.03
N ARG A 316 11.99 -11.71 -8.20
CA ARG A 316 12.42 -12.98 -7.60
C ARG A 316 11.33 -13.74 -6.85
N LEU A 317 10.45 -13.02 -6.14
CA LEU A 317 9.44 -13.60 -5.25
C LEU A 317 8.01 -13.40 -5.76
N GLY A 318 7.83 -12.50 -6.73
CA GLY A 318 6.57 -12.21 -7.36
C GLY A 318 6.15 -13.24 -8.40
N ASN A 319 4.85 -13.25 -8.65
CA ASN A 319 4.18 -14.26 -9.46
C ASN A 319 2.87 -13.68 -10.03
N GLU A 320 2.29 -14.40 -10.99
CA GLU A 320 1.00 -14.04 -11.64
C GLU A 320 -0.20 -13.99 -10.68
N GLY A 321 -0.08 -14.56 -9.49
CA GLY A 321 -1.11 -14.53 -8.45
C GLY A 321 -1.08 -13.26 -7.58
N SER A 322 -0.15 -12.33 -7.85
CA SER A 322 -0.04 -11.09 -7.09
C SER A 322 -1.23 -10.17 -7.39
N VAL A 323 -1.71 -9.49 -6.36
CA VAL A 323 -2.92 -8.69 -6.44
C VAL A 323 -2.57 -7.23 -6.62
N MET A 324 -2.87 -6.72 -7.81
CA MET A 324 -2.94 -5.28 -8.02
C MET A 324 -4.07 -4.71 -7.18
N HIS A 325 -3.79 -3.64 -6.45
CA HIS A 325 -4.73 -3.05 -5.52
C HIS A 325 -4.54 -1.53 -5.41
N ALA A 326 -5.54 -0.84 -4.87
CA ALA A 326 -5.51 0.60 -4.64
C ALA A 326 -6.25 0.96 -3.34
N GLY A 327 -5.84 2.06 -2.71
CA GLY A 327 -6.64 2.73 -1.69
C GLY A 327 -7.51 3.79 -2.34
N SER A 328 -8.84 3.65 -2.26
CA SER A 328 -9.78 4.66 -2.74
C SER A 328 -9.60 5.98 -2.01
N ILE A 329 -10.00 7.07 -2.67
CA ILE A 329 -9.99 8.43 -2.11
C ILE A 329 -10.80 8.46 -0.81
N ASN A 330 -10.22 9.04 0.25
CA ASN A 330 -10.99 9.44 1.41
C ASN A 330 -11.78 10.72 1.08
N LEU A 331 -13.10 10.64 1.09
CA LEU A 331 -14.00 11.73 0.72
C LEU A 331 -14.40 12.58 1.93
N GLY A 332 -14.33 12.00 3.14
CA GLY A 332 -14.74 12.64 4.39
C GLY A 332 -13.61 13.38 5.11
N TYR A 333 -13.98 14.13 6.16
CA TYR A 333 -13.02 14.79 7.05
C TYR A 333 -12.42 13.84 8.09
N THR A 334 -13.14 12.78 8.47
CA THR A 334 -12.56 11.70 9.28
C THR A 334 -11.48 10.99 8.45
N PRO A 335 -10.22 10.90 8.94
CA PRO A 335 -9.16 10.22 8.20
C PRO A 335 -9.40 8.71 8.15
N LYS A 336 -9.01 8.04 7.06
CA LYS A 336 -8.88 6.57 7.05
C LYS A 336 -7.62 6.20 7.82
N LEU A 337 -7.75 5.27 8.75
CA LEU A 337 -6.67 4.72 9.55
C LEU A 337 -6.53 3.23 9.25
N MET A 338 -5.32 2.82 8.91
CA MET A 338 -5.00 1.43 8.67
C MET A 338 -3.58 1.10 9.10
N ILE A 339 -3.29 -0.19 9.28
CA ILE A 339 -1.94 -0.66 9.52
C ILE A 339 -1.64 -1.91 8.71
N ARG A 340 -0.46 -1.93 8.09
CA ARG A 340 0.02 -3.03 7.25
C ARG A 340 1.09 -3.83 7.97
N VAL A 341 0.98 -5.15 7.91
CA VAL A 341 2.04 -6.11 8.25
C VAL A 341 2.10 -7.16 7.16
N ASP A 342 3.24 -7.83 7.01
CA ASP A 342 3.43 -8.87 6.00
C ASP A 342 3.45 -10.25 6.64
N VAL A 343 2.87 -11.24 5.95
CA VAL A 343 2.85 -12.65 6.35
C VAL A 343 4.07 -13.37 5.78
N LEU A 344 4.77 -14.06 6.67
CA LEU A 344 6.03 -14.74 6.43
C LEU A 344 5.81 -16.22 6.08
N TYR A 345 6.54 -16.68 5.07
CA TYR A 345 6.60 -18.06 4.61
C TYR A 345 8.07 -18.47 4.46
N GLU A 346 8.34 -19.78 4.46
CA GLU A 346 9.67 -20.33 4.20
C GLU A 346 10.21 -19.87 2.82
N ALA A 347 11.53 -19.72 2.71
CA ALA A 347 12.24 -19.47 1.47
C ALA A 347 12.85 -20.77 0.93
N GLU A 348 13.08 -20.83 -0.39
CA GLU A 348 13.79 -21.96 -0.99
C GLU A 348 15.28 -21.99 -0.57
N PRO A 349 15.96 -23.14 -0.65
CA PRO A 349 17.42 -23.19 -0.47
C PRO A 349 18.18 -22.34 -1.50
N GLU A 350 17.71 -22.32 -2.75
CA GLU A 350 18.27 -21.55 -3.89
C GLU A 350 17.90 -20.07 -3.85
N ASP A 351 16.99 -19.70 -2.94
CA ASP A 351 16.70 -18.33 -2.63
C ASP A 351 17.90 -17.69 -1.85
N ASN A 352 18.94 -18.42 -1.44
CA ASN A 352 20.15 -17.79 -0.86
C ASN A 352 21.19 -17.40 -1.93
N PHE A 353 21.75 -16.18 -1.77
CA PHE A 353 22.95 -15.62 -2.42
C PHE A 353 22.78 -14.79 -3.72
N GLU A 354 22.56 -13.48 -3.57
CA GLU A 354 23.44 -12.37 -4.00
C GLU A 354 22.68 -11.04 -3.89
N ARG A 355 23.33 -10.02 -3.31
CA ARG A 355 22.82 -8.65 -3.17
C ARG A 355 22.56 -8.01 -4.54
N ARG A 356 21.40 -8.24 -5.14
CA ARG A 356 20.83 -7.27 -6.07
C ARG A 356 19.93 -6.35 -5.26
N ARG A 357 20.45 -5.16 -4.97
CA ARG A 357 19.64 -3.99 -4.60
C ARG A 357 18.35 -4.02 -5.41
N CYS A 358 17.20 -3.70 -4.79
CA CYS A 358 15.98 -3.38 -5.51
C CYS A 358 16.32 -2.49 -6.70
N SER A 359 16.32 -3.05 -7.91
CA SER A 359 16.62 -2.32 -9.14
C SER A 359 15.36 -1.55 -9.54
N TRP A 360 15.12 -0.47 -8.82
CA TRP A 360 14.50 0.73 -9.37
C TRP A 360 15.62 1.76 -9.55
N MET A 361 16.62 1.40 -10.35
CA MET A 361 17.57 2.29 -10.97
C MET A 361 17.68 1.80 -12.42
N ASP A 362 17.65 2.74 -13.35
CA ASP A 362 17.64 2.59 -14.82
C ASP A 362 16.24 2.58 -15.47
N PHE A 363 15.56 3.74 -15.38
CA PHE A 363 14.91 4.32 -16.56
C PHE A 363 15.62 5.64 -16.87
N ASP A 364 16.78 5.53 -17.52
CA ASP A 364 17.32 6.60 -18.37
C ASP A 364 17.02 6.18 -19.82
N ASP A 365 16.03 6.84 -20.41
CA ASP A 365 16.06 7.46 -21.75
C ASP A 365 14.81 8.35 -21.93
#